data_AF-A0A0M1JNR1-F1
#
_entry.id   AF-A0A0M1JNR1-F1
#
_cell.length_a   1.000
_cell.length_b   1.000
_cell.length_c   1.000
_cell.angle_alpha   90.00
_cell.angle_beta   90.00
_cell.angle_gamma   90.00
#
_symmetry.space_group_name_H-M   'P 1'
#
loop_
_entity.id
_entity.type
_entity.pdbx_description
1 polymer ?
#
loop_
_entity_poly.entity_id
_entity_poly.type
_entity_poly.pdbx_seq_one_letter_code
_entity_poly.pdbx_strand_id
1 'polypeptide(L)'
;MTTNPLIPIRKITESLRQVQAEPAQPEVSSELKVYAQEIDESLRPVLKIFQESISQIQESLSVSFEKINLARETWKAKQRICEINPLEIWEEIGKVSGFIQKIKLEKSRLRILTVDAVKTKCNSQFILIKDQYLKDSQGSPKSLSVFDIPKLQNKITEAIAEISLFCSQIILERLQEIFDLYDRGINRQKITEYLFWEDPKSQEKFQASLNLAERELNASWENHSDIIKVYLSKFEKEAIDKFKSMKKSISQKNTQIEAYDRFEQEVYQLISQTIESIFDERVEITTVILDDVLSFYDYLLEQQQRYSQESPEMIKAEKDWIDTQEDRLKQSSNQMSEMIDICNILLN
;
A
#
# COMPACT_ATOMS: atom_id res chain seq x y z
N MET A 1 11.86 41.63 -30.81
CA MET A 1 10.82 41.41 -31.84
C MET A 1 11.31 40.32 -32.77
N THR A 2 10.99 39.07 -32.48
CA THR A 2 11.19 37.95 -33.42
C THR A 2 10.00 37.93 -34.36
N THR A 3 10.22 38.29 -35.63
CA THR A 3 9.19 38.27 -36.67
C THR A 3 8.73 36.84 -36.93
N ASN A 4 7.41 36.60 -36.95
CA ASN A 4 6.84 35.28 -37.24
C ASN A 4 7.34 34.79 -38.62
N PRO A 5 8.06 33.65 -38.69
CA PRO A 5 8.70 33.17 -39.91
C PRO A 5 7.71 32.75 -41.01
N LEU A 6 6.42 32.62 -40.68
CA LEU A 6 5.36 32.31 -41.64
C LEU A 6 4.84 33.56 -42.36
N ILE A 7 5.15 34.78 -41.90
CA ILE A 7 4.69 36.02 -42.56
C ILE A 7 5.18 36.12 -44.02
N PRO A 8 6.48 35.89 -44.34
CA PRO A 8 6.93 35.89 -45.73
C PRO A 8 6.29 34.80 -46.58
N ILE A 9 6.13 33.60 -46.02
CA ILE A 9 5.50 32.45 -46.71
C ILE A 9 4.05 32.77 -47.03
N ARG A 10 3.31 33.35 -46.07
CA ARG A 10 1.93 33.81 -46.27
C ARG A 10 1.82 34.82 -47.41
N LYS A 11 2.71 35.81 -47.47
CA LYS A 11 2.73 36.80 -48.57
C LYS A 11 3.00 36.15 -49.93
N ILE A 12 3.91 35.17 -49.98
CA ILE A 12 4.17 34.40 -51.20
C ILE A 12 2.91 33.65 -51.61
N THR A 13 2.30 32.87 -50.72
CA THR A 13 1.07 32.10 -51.01
C THR A 13 -0.10 33.01 -51.42
N GLU A 14 -0.29 34.16 -50.77
CA GLU A 14 -1.32 35.15 -51.16
C GLU A 14 -1.06 35.69 -52.57
N SER A 15 0.19 36.00 -52.92
CA SER A 15 0.58 36.43 -54.27
C SER A 15 0.37 35.34 -55.33
N LEU A 16 0.68 34.08 -55.00
CA LEU A 16 0.47 32.94 -55.91
C LEU A 16 -1.02 32.71 -56.16
N ARG A 17 -1.85 32.79 -55.11
CA ARG A 17 -3.30 32.66 -55.21
C ARG A 17 -3.93 33.78 -56.04
N GLN A 18 -3.42 35.01 -55.97
CA GLN A 18 -3.87 36.11 -56.84
C GLN A 18 -3.61 35.82 -58.33
N VAL A 19 -2.40 35.33 -58.65
CA VAL A 19 -2.03 34.92 -60.02
C VAL A 19 -2.92 33.78 -60.54
N GLN A 20 -3.37 32.89 -59.65
CA GLN A 20 -4.21 31.74 -59.98
C GLN A 20 -5.72 32.07 -60.05
N ALA A 21 -6.23 32.96 -59.20
CA ALA A 21 -7.66 33.21 -59.02
C ALA A 21 -8.27 34.19 -60.03
N GLU A 22 -7.47 35.05 -60.68
CA GLU A 22 -8.02 36.05 -61.61
C GLU A 22 -8.46 35.43 -62.95
N PRO A 23 -9.78 35.51 -63.28
CA PRO A 23 -10.24 35.20 -64.62
C PRO A 23 -9.89 36.39 -65.52
N ALA A 24 -8.90 36.19 -66.39
CA ALA A 24 -8.65 37.01 -67.57
C ALA A 24 -8.37 38.52 -67.33
N GLN A 25 -7.30 38.86 -66.60
CA GLN A 25 -6.55 40.06 -66.97
C GLN A 25 -5.61 39.74 -68.15
N PRO A 26 -5.53 40.58 -69.19
CA PRO A 26 -4.69 40.35 -70.38
C PRO A 26 -3.18 40.37 -70.12
N GLU A 27 -2.73 40.56 -68.86
CA GLU A 27 -1.33 40.76 -68.49
C GLU A 27 -0.67 39.54 -67.81
N VAL A 28 -1.40 38.47 -67.48
CA VAL A 28 -0.84 37.28 -66.80
C VAL A 28 -0.78 36.09 -67.76
N SER A 29 0.43 35.65 -68.11
CA SER A 29 0.66 34.56 -69.07
C SER A 29 0.27 33.19 -68.50
N SER A 30 -0.03 32.23 -69.39
CA SER A 30 -0.31 30.83 -69.02
C SER A 30 0.86 30.16 -68.31
N GLU A 31 2.08 30.48 -68.71
CA GLU A 31 3.33 29.98 -68.12
C GLU A 31 3.47 30.48 -66.68
N LEU A 32 3.13 31.76 -66.42
CA LEU A 32 3.19 32.32 -65.06
C LEU A 32 2.21 31.61 -64.11
N LYS A 33 1.04 31.20 -64.61
CA LYS A 33 0.06 30.40 -63.86
C LYS A 33 0.59 29.00 -63.54
N VAL A 34 1.28 28.36 -64.48
CA VAL A 34 1.95 27.05 -64.27
C VAL A 34 3.05 27.17 -63.22
N TYR A 35 3.94 28.16 -63.33
CA TYR A 35 4.98 28.39 -62.33
C TYR A 35 4.40 28.72 -60.95
N ALA A 36 3.31 29.51 -60.90
CA ALA A 36 2.65 29.81 -59.63
C ALA A 36 2.08 28.54 -58.98
N GLN A 37 1.55 27.61 -59.77
CA GLN A 37 1.09 26.30 -59.29
C GLN A 37 2.26 25.41 -58.83
N GLU A 38 3.34 25.30 -59.59
CA GLU A 38 4.52 24.52 -59.21
C GLU A 38 5.14 25.03 -57.90
N ILE A 39 5.19 26.36 -57.71
CA ILE A 39 5.67 26.97 -56.47
C ILE A 39 4.71 26.66 -55.31
N ASP A 40 3.39 26.76 -55.49
CA ASP A 40 2.40 26.39 -54.46
C ASP A 40 2.55 24.91 -54.04
N GLU A 41 2.65 24.02 -55.03
CA GLU A 41 2.85 22.58 -54.80
C GLU A 41 4.15 22.29 -54.05
N SER A 42 5.23 23.04 -54.34
CA SER A 42 6.51 22.91 -53.62
C SER A 42 6.47 23.42 -52.17
N LEU A 43 5.59 24.39 -51.87
CA LEU A 43 5.45 24.98 -50.53
C LEU A 43 4.57 24.12 -49.60
N ARG A 44 3.58 23.39 -50.14
CA ARG A 44 2.69 22.51 -49.36
C ARG A 44 3.42 21.52 -48.43
N PRO A 45 4.41 20.73 -48.87
CA PRO A 45 5.11 19.80 -47.97
C PRO A 45 5.89 20.53 -46.88
N VAL A 46 6.44 21.72 -47.16
CA VAL A 46 7.13 22.55 -46.16
C VAL A 46 6.16 23.02 -45.09
N LEU A 47 4.99 23.52 -45.49
CA LEU A 47 3.93 23.95 -44.57
C LEU A 47 3.42 22.79 -43.68
N LYS A 48 3.30 21.58 -44.22
CA LYS A 48 2.96 20.38 -43.43
C LYS A 48 4.03 20.06 -42.39
N ILE A 49 5.31 20.06 -42.77
CA ILE A 49 6.42 19.83 -41.83
C ILE A 49 6.42 20.90 -40.72
N PHE A 50 6.19 22.17 -41.06
CA PHE A 50 6.06 23.24 -40.07
C PHE A 50 4.89 22.98 -39.12
N GLN A 51 3.71 22.63 -39.64
CA GLN A 51 2.54 22.34 -38.83
C GLN A 51 2.78 21.16 -37.86
N GLU A 52 3.35 20.06 -38.35
CA GLU A 52 3.69 18.89 -37.54
C GLU A 52 4.72 19.25 -36.45
N SER A 53 5.75 20.02 -36.81
CA SER A 53 6.77 20.47 -35.87
C SER A 53 6.18 21.35 -34.77
N ILE A 54 5.30 22.32 -35.13
CA ILE A 54 4.64 23.17 -34.13
C ILE A 54 3.75 22.33 -33.20
N SER A 55 3.04 21.35 -33.75
CA SER A 55 2.19 20.44 -32.96
C SER A 55 3.01 19.64 -31.95
N GLN A 56 4.18 19.12 -32.34
CA GLN A 56 5.11 18.43 -31.43
C GLN A 56 5.65 19.37 -30.34
N ILE A 57 5.92 20.63 -30.66
CA ILE A 57 6.37 21.61 -29.66
C ILE A 57 5.24 21.93 -28.69
N GLN A 58 3.97 22.04 -29.14
CA GLN A 58 2.82 22.22 -28.25
C GLN A 58 2.65 21.03 -27.28
N GLU A 59 2.84 19.80 -27.74
CA GLU A 59 2.86 18.62 -26.88
C GLU A 59 4.01 18.66 -25.86
N SER A 60 5.18 19.15 -26.26
CA SER A 60 6.29 19.34 -25.31
C SER A 60 6.03 20.47 -24.30
N LEU A 61 5.30 21.51 -24.70
CA LEU A 61 4.90 22.61 -23.81
C LEU A 61 3.87 22.15 -22.77
N SER A 62 2.96 21.24 -23.10
CA SER A 62 1.97 20.74 -22.12
C SER A 62 2.65 20.08 -20.92
N VAL A 63 3.69 19.26 -21.15
CA VAL A 63 4.53 18.69 -20.09
C VAL A 63 5.20 19.76 -19.24
N SER A 64 5.57 20.89 -19.84
CA SER A 64 6.16 22.03 -19.11
C SER A 64 5.12 22.74 -18.24
N PHE A 65 3.90 22.92 -18.74
CA PHE A 65 2.78 23.43 -17.94
C PHE A 65 2.45 22.53 -16.76
N GLU A 66 2.45 21.21 -16.94
CA GLU A 66 2.24 20.26 -15.84
C GLU A 66 3.30 20.43 -14.75
N LYS A 67 4.57 20.60 -15.11
CA LYS A 67 5.65 20.83 -14.15
C LYS A 67 5.52 22.15 -13.40
N ILE A 68 5.10 23.23 -14.09
CA ILE A 68 4.85 24.52 -13.45
C ILE A 68 3.64 24.44 -12.51
N ASN A 69 2.58 23.75 -12.91
CA ASN A 69 1.43 23.49 -12.05
C ASN A 69 1.84 22.70 -10.80
N LEU A 70 2.66 21.66 -10.95
CA LEU A 70 3.18 20.91 -9.81
C LEU A 70 4.00 21.80 -8.87
N ALA A 71 4.90 22.64 -9.41
CA ALA A 71 5.67 23.59 -8.60
C ALA A 71 4.76 24.56 -7.83
N ARG A 72 3.68 25.04 -8.47
CA ARG A 72 2.66 25.89 -7.85
C ARG A 72 1.94 25.16 -6.71
N GLU A 73 1.56 23.90 -6.91
CA GLU A 73 0.91 23.10 -5.86
C GLU A 73 1.87 22.79 -4.70
N THR A 74 3.15 22.49 -4.98
CA THR A 74 4.17 22.36 -3.91
C THR A 74 4.30 23.66 -3.12
N TRP A 75 4.36 24.82 -3.79
CA TRP A 75 4.43 26.11 -3.11
C TRP A 75 3.19 26.37 -2.23
N LYS A 76 1.98 26.05 -2.71
CA LYS A 76 0.76 26.14 -1.89
C LYS A 76 0.78 25.16 -0.72
N ALA A 77 1.28 23.94 -0.92
CA ALA A 77 1.39 22.94 0.13
C ALA A 77 2.25 23.44 1.30
N LYS A 78 3.38 24.12 1.01
CA LYS A 78 4.21 24.75 2.06
C LYS A 78 3.38 25.66 2.98
N GLN A 79 2.53 26.50 2.40
CA GLN A 79 1.66 27.42 3.16
C GLN A 79 0.68 26.64 4.03
N ARG A 80 -0.04 25.67 3.44
CA ARG A 80 -1.00 24.83 4.17
C ARG A 80 -0.33 24.11 5.33
N ILE A 81 0.81 23.45 5.10
CA ILE A 81 1.54 22.71 6.12
C ILE A 81 1.94 23.62 7.30
N CYS A 82 2.39 24.85 7.03
CA CYS A 82 2.69 25.84 8.07
C CYS A 82 1.46 26.32 8.87
N GLU A 83 0.25 26.18 8.34
CA GLU A 83 -1.00 26.53 9.04
C GLU A 83 -1.43 25.45 10.05
N ILE A 84 -0.92 24.21 9.93
CA ILE A 84 -1.25 23.14 10.89
C ILE A 84 -0.63 23.50 12.24
N ASN A 85 -1.40 23.39 13.32
CA ASN A 85 -0.86 23.57 14.66
C ASN A 85 0.08 22.39 15.00
N PRO A 86 1.38 22.62 15.30
CA PRO A 86 2.32 21.53 15.61
C PRO A 86 1.87 20.70 16.81
N LEU A 87 1.16 21.30 17.78
CA LEU A 87 0.64 20.59 18.94
C LEU A 87 -0.37 19.51 18.54
N GLU A 88 -1.18 19.75 17.50
CA GLU A 88 -2.14 18.77 17.03
C GLU A 88 -1.46 17.55 16.41
N ILE A 89 -0.31 17.75 15.74
CA ILE A 89 0.48 16.63 15.19
C ILE A 89 1.13 15.85 16.33
N TRP A 90 1.72 16.54 17.32
CA TRP A 90 2.28 15.90 18.52
C TRP A 90 1.25 15.10 19.32
N GLU A 91 0.01 15.60 19.41
CA GLU A 91 -1.09 14.86 20.02
C GLU A 91 -1.41 13.58 19.27
N GLU A 92 -1.45 13.60 17.93
CA GLU A 92 -1.68 12.38 17.14
C GLU A 92 -0.52 11.39 17.26
N ILE A 93 0.73 11.86 17.26
CA ILE A 93 1.92 11.02 17.55
C ILE A 93 1.78 10.37 18.94
N GLY A 94 1.41 11.15 19.96
CA GLY A 94 1.20 10.66 21.31
C GLY A 94 0.09 9.60 21.39
N LYS A 95 -1.01 9.80 20.66
CA LYS A 95 -2.10 8.81 20.56
C LYS A 95 -1.62 7.54 19.89
N VAL A 96 -1.05 7.62 18.69
CA VAL A 96 -0.62 6.44 17.91
C VAL A 96 0.46 5.66 18.65
N SER A 97 1.48 6.32 19.19
CA SER A 97 2.53 5.67 19.99
C SER A 97 1.96 5.00 21.25
N GLY A 98 1.04 5.66 21.96
CA GLY A 98 0.31 5.06 23.08
C GLY A 98 -0.50 3.83 22.68
N PHE A 99 -1.15 3.87 21.51
CA PHE A 99 -1.90 2.74 20.97
C PHE A 99 -1.00 1.55 20.62
N ILE A 100 0.18 1.77 20.03
CA ILE A 100 1.17 0.71 19.78
C ILE A 100 1.50 -0.03 21.08
N GLN A 101 1.80 0.72 22.15
CA GLN A 101 2.10 0.11 23.45
C GLN A 101 0.91 -0.65 24.02
N LYS A 102 -0.30 -0.10 23.88
CA LYS A 102 -1.53 -0.76 24.30
C LYS A 102 -1.74 -2.08 23.56
N ILE A 103 -1.54 -2.13 22.24
CA ILE A 103 -1.63 -3.34 21.44
C ILE A 103 -0.60 -4.39 21.88
N LYS A 104 0.65 -3.99 22.15
CA LYS A 104 1.71 -4.90 22.63
C LYS A 104 1.40 -5.48 24.02
N LEU A 105 0.86 -4.68 24.93
CA LEU A 105 0.40 -5.14 26.24
C LEU A 105 -0.78 -6.10 26.10
N GLU A 106 -1.74 -5.75 25.24
CA GLU A 106 -2.94 -6.55 25.04
C GLU A 106 -2.62 -7.89 24.38
N LYS A 107 -1.73 -7.91 23.38
CA LYS A 107 -1.14 -9.13 22.82
C LYS A 107 -0.63 -10.05 23.92
N SER A 108 0.18 -9.51 24.84
CA SER A 108 0.79 -10.30 25.91
C SER A 108 -0.27 -10.88 26.85
N ARG A 109 -1.27 -10.07 27.23
CA ARG A 109 -2.39 -10.47 28.07
C ARG A 109 -3.22 -11.57 27.41
N LEU A 110 -3.66 -11.34 26.18
CA LEU A 110 -4.54 -12.24 25.44
C LEU A 110 -3.84 -13.55 25.08
N ARG A 111 -2.56 -13.51 24.71
CA ARG A 111 -1.75 -14.71 24.50
C ARG A 111 -1.72 -15.58 25.76
N ILE A 112 -1.45 -15.00 26.93
CA ILE A 112 -1.41 -15.75 28.20
C ILE A 112 -2.78 -16.39 28.47
N LEU A 113 -3.87 -15.62 28.38
CA LEU A 113 -5.22 -16.14 28.59
C LEU A 113 -5.59 -17.27 27.62
N THR A 114 -5.18 -17.14 26.35
CA THR A 114 -5.40 -18.18 25.33
C THR A 114 -4.63 -19.45 25.67
N VAL A 115 -3.35 -19.32 26.02
CA VAL A 115 -2.52 -20.47 26.44
C VAL A 115 -3.11 -21.16 27.66
N ASP A 116 -3.54 -20.42 28.67
CA ASP A 116 -4.12 -20.99 29.90
C ASP A 116 -5.45 -21.70 29.65
N ALA A 117 -6.32 -21.10 28.82
CA ALA A 117 -7.59 -21.72 28.44
C ALA A 117 -7.38 -23.01 27.63
N VAL A 118 -6.46 -23.00 26.66
CA VAL A 118 -6.13 -24.18 25.86
C VAL A 118 -5.48 -25.25 26.72
N LYS A 119 -4.52 -24.91 27.60
CA LYS A 119 -3.93 -25.86 28.55
C LYS A 119 -4.98 -26.49 29.45
N THR A 120 -5.95 -25.72 29.94
CA THR A 120 -7.06 -26.24 30.75
C THR A 120 -7.89 -27.26 29.98
N LYS A 121 -8.19 -26.97 28.71
CA LYS A 121 -8.89 -27.91 27.81
C LYS A 121 -8.06 -29.17 27.57
N CYS A 122 -6.77 -29.04 27.29
CA CYS A 122 -5.88 -30.18 27.06
C CYS A 122 -5.73 -31.05 28.32
N ASN A 123 -5.48 -30.45 29.49
CA ASN A 123 -5.42 -31.14 30.78
C ASN A 123 -6.69 -31.98 31.01
N SER A 124 -7.85 -31.38 30.78
CA SER A 124 -9.13 -32.08 30.96
C SER A 124 -9.26 -33.29 30.03
N GLN A 125 -8.87 -33.16 28.76
CA GLN A 125 -8.92 -34.28 27.80
C GLN A 125 -7.89 -35.37 28.12
N PHE A 126 -6.66 -34.99 28.44
CA PHE A 126 -5.58 -35.94 28.69
C PHE A 126 -5.72 -36.65 30.04
N ILE A 127 -6.26 -36.01 31.07
CA ILE A 127 -6.62 -36.71 32.32
C ILE A 127 -7.66 -37.79 32.05
N LEU A 128 -8.72 -37.48 31.29
CA LEU A 128 -9.76 -38.46 30.95
C LEU A 128 -9.17 -39.66 30.19
N ILE A 129 -8.29 -39.41 29.22
CA ILE A 129 -7.62 -40.45 28.44
C ILE A 129 -6.69 -41.28 29.34
N LYS A 130 -5.89 -40.63 30.18
CA LYS A 130 -4.97 -41.27 31.13
C LYS A 130 -5.74 -42.19 32.09
N ASP A 131 -6.82 -41.69 32.68
CA ASP A 131 -7.63 -42.45 33.63
C ASP A 131 -8.34 -43.63 32.95
N GLN A 132 -8.84 -43.44 31.72
CA GLN A 132 -9.55 -44.49 31.00
C GLN A 132 -8.63 -45.62 30.50
N TYR A 133 -7.43 -45.29 30.02
CA TYR A 133 -6.58 -46.24 29.30
C TYR A 133 -5.35 -46.69 30.09
N LEU A 134 -4.85 -45.88 31.02
CA LEU A 134 -3.58 -46.12 31.73
C LEU A 134 -3.75 -46.42 33.23
N LYS A 135 -4.97 -46.31 33.76
CA LYS A 135 -5.29 -46.68 35.15
C LYS A 135 -6.32 -47.80 35.22
N ASP A 136 -6.29 -48.56 36.31
CA ASP A 136 -7.32 -49.54 36.65
C ASP A 136 -8.45 -48.90 37.48
N SER A 137 -9.46 -49.69 37.86
CA SER A 137 -10.60 -49.22 38.65
C SER A 137 -10.25 -48.75 40.07
N GLN A 138 -9.04 -49.05 40.56
CA GLN A 138 -8.50 -48.55 41.83
C GLN A 138 -7.54 -47.37 41.64
N GLY A 139 -7.35 -46.88 40.41
CA GLY A 139 -6.46 -45.77 40.09
C GLY A 139 -4.99 -46.17 39.98
N SER A 140 -4.67 -47.47 40.05
CA SER A 140 -3.31 -47.97 39.91
C SER A 140 -2.92 -48.11 38.43
N PRO A 141 -1.60 -48.04 38.09
CA PRO A 141 -1.16 -48.16 36.70
C PRO A 141 -1.59 -49.48 36.06
N LYS A 142 -2.28 -49.41 34.93
CA LYS A 142 -2.75 -50.56 34.15
C LYS A 142 -1.84 -50.79 32.95
N SER A 143 -1.47 -52.04 32.69
CA SER A 143 -0.79 -52.40 31.44
C SER A 143 -1.75 -52.34 30.26
N LEU A 144 -1.40 -51.57 29.23
CA LEU A 144 -2.12 -51.56 27.96
C LEU A 144 -2.09 -52.93 27.27
N SER A 145 -3.25 -53.44 26.85
CA SER A 145 -3.32 -54.61 25.97
C SER A 145 -3.10 -54.21 24.50
N VAL A 146 -2.80 -55.18 23.64
CA VAL A 146 -2.66 -54.96 22.18
C VAL A 146 -3.94 -54.38 21.57
N PHE A 147 -5.11 -54.66 22.15
CA PHE A 147 -6.40 -54.12 21.72
C PHE A 147 -6.69 -52.70 22.23
N ASP A 148 -6.01 -52.24 23.28
CA ASP A 148 -6.17 -50.90 23.83
C ASP A 148 -5.37 -49.86 23.05
N ILE A 149 -4.24 -50.25 22.46
CA ILE A 149 -3.34 -49.35 21.74
C ILE A 149 -4.02 -48.65 20.55
N PRO A 150 -4.78 -49.33 19.66
CA PRO A 150 -5.51 -48.66 18.58
C PRO A 150 -6.60 -47.72 19.10
N LYS A 151 -7.28 -48.09 20.19
CA LYS A 151 -8.33 -47.25 20.82
C LYS A 151 -7.74 -45.99 21.42
N LEU A 152 -6.62 -46.11 22.13
CA LEU A 152 -5.86 -44.98 22.66
C LEU A 152 -5.38 -44.04 21.54
N GLN A 153 -4.88 -44.60 20.43
CA GLN A 153 -4.47 -43.82 19.26
C GLN A 153 -5.63 -43.01 18.67
N ASN A 154 -6.79 -43.64 18.46
CA ASN A 154 -7.97 -42.94 17.98
C ASN A 154 -8.37 -41.84 18.96
N LYS A 155 -8.38 -42.13 20.27
CA LYS A 155 -8.82 -41.14 21.25
C LYS A 155 -7.88 -39.94 21.39
N ILE A 156 -6.57 -40.16 21.27
CA ILE A 156 -5.58 -39.07 21.24
C ILE A 156 -5.72 -38.26 19.96
N THR A 157 -5.98 -38.90 18.83
CA THR A 157 -6.18 -38.19 17.55
C THR A 157 -7.43 -37.31 17.60
N GLU A 158 -8.54 -37.84 18.13
CA GLU A 158 -9.76 -37.08 18.41
C GLU A 158 -9.49 -35.90 19.35
N ALA A 159 -8.80 -36.13 20.47
CA ALA A 159 -8.49 -35.08 21.43
C ALA A 159 -7.62 -33.97 20.83
N ILE A 160 -6.60 -34.31 20.04
CA ILE A 160 -5.75 -33.33 19.34
C ILE A 160 -6.59 -32.49 18.37
N ALA A 161 -7.48 -33.11 17.59
CA ALA A 161 -8.36 -32.39 16.67
C ALA A 161 -9.36 -31.48 17.41
N GLU A 162 -9.93 -31.93 18.52
CA GLU A 162 -10.81 -31.11 19.36
C GLU A 162 -10.06 -29.93 20.00
N ILE A 163 -8.83 -30.16 20.48
CA ILE A 163 -7.96 -29.11 21.04
C ILE A 163 -7.62 -28.09 19.96
N SER A 164 -7.26 -28.55 18.75
CA SER A 164 -6.97 -27.70 17.60
C SER A 164 -8.16 -26.82 17.23
N LEU A 165 -9.35 -27.41 17.12
CA LEU A 165 -10.59 -26.66 16.83
C LEU A 165 -10.89 -25.61 17.92
N PHE A 166 -10.79 -25.99 19.19
CA PHE A 166 -10.98 -25.07 20.31
C PHE A 166 -9.94 -23.94 20.29
N CYS A 167 -8.68 -24.27 20.03
CA CYS A 167 -7.57 -23.32 19.90
C CYS A 167 -7.85 -22.30 18.78
N SER A 168 -8.32 -22.77 17.63
CA SER A 168 -8.70 -21.90 16.50
C SER A 168 -9.75 -20.87 16.91
N GLN A 169 -10.83 -21.32 17.55
CA GLN A 169 -11.94 -20.46 17.98
C GLN A 169 -11.46 -19.38 18.96
N ILE A 170 -10.74 -19.77 20.01
CA ILE A 170 -10.31 -18.80 21.03
C ILE A 170 -9.26 -17.83 20.48
N ILE A 171 -8.35 -18.28 19.60
CA ILE A 171 -7.38 -17.38 18.96
C ILE A 171 -8.12 -16.35 18.10
N LEU A 172 -9.10 -16.78 17.30
CA LEU A 172 -9.90 -15.88 16.46
C LEU A 172 -10.60 -14.81 17.30
N GLU A 173 -11.28 -15.22 18.37
CA GLU A 173 -11.95 -14.31 19.30
C GLU A 173 -10.97 -13.30 19.91
N ARG A 174 -9.79 -13.75 20.35
CA ARG A 174 -8.80 -12.84 20.97
C ARG A 174 -8.13 -11.91 19.97
N LEU A 175 -7.84 -12.39 18.77
CA LEU A 175 -7.29 -11.53 17.72
C LEU A 175 -8.29 -10.46 17.29
N GLN A 176 -9.59 -10.74 17.31
CA GLN A 176 -10.63 -9.75 17.06
C GLN A 176 -10.56 -8.60 18.08
N GLU A 177 -10.31 -8.88 19.37
CA GLU A 177 -10.15 -7.83 20.38
C GLU A 177 -8.97 -6.88 20.06
N ILE A 178 -7.88 -7.41 19.51
CA ILE A 178 -6.72 -6.62 19.06
C ILE A 178 -7.10 -5.78 17.84
N PHE A 179 -7.84 -6.34 16.89
CA PHE A 179 -8.29 -5.61 15.71
C PHE A 179 -9.22 -4.44 16.09
N ASP A 180 -10.18 -4.68 16.98
CA ASP A 180 -11.08 -3.63 17.46
C ASP A 180 -10.32 -2.51 18.20
N LEU A 181 -9.19 -2.84 18.85
CA LEU A 181 -8.30 -1.83 19.45
C LEU A 181 -7.57 -1.02 18.39
N TYR A 182 -7.06 -1.67 17.35
CA TYR A 182 -6.43 -1.00 16.22
C TYR A 182 -7.38 -0.04 15.52
N ASP A 183 -8.60 -0.49 15.20
CA ASP A 183 -9.55 0.29 14.41
C ASP A 183 -9.99 1.58 15.13
N ARG A 184 -10.06 1.53 16.46
CA ARG A 184 -10.32 2.70 17.31
C ARG A 184 -9.11 3.61 17.53
N GLY A 185 -7.90 3.11 17.26
CA GLY A 185 -6.66 3.79 17.57
C GLY A 185 -6.18 4.78 16.52
N ILE A 186 -6.60 4.60 15.27
CA ILE A 186 -6.17 5.45 14.15
C ILE A 186 -7.25 6.47 13.80
N ASN A 187 -6.87 7.75 13.80
CA ASN A 187 -7.70 8.82 13.28
C ASN A 187 -7.52 8.96 11.76
N ARG A 188 -8.17 8.06 11.00
CA ARG A 188 -8.08 8.04 9.53
C ARG A 188 -8.51 9.35 8.89
N GLN A 189 -9.50 10.03 9.48
CA GLN A 189 -9.97 11.33 8.99
C GLN A 189 -8.85 12.37 9.04
N LYS A 190 -8.13 12.50 10.17
CA LYS A 190 -7.00 13.42 10.29
C LYS A 190 -5.85 13.07 9.35
N ILE A 191 -5.57 11.78 9.16
CA ILE A 191 -4.54 11.35 8.20
C ILE A 191 -4.91 11.80 6.79
N THR A 192 -6.14 11.55 6.35
CA THR A 192 -6.64 12.00 5.04
C THR A 192 -6.61 13.52 4.91
N GLU A 193 -6.98 14.25 5.96
CA GLU A 193 -6.91 15.70 5.99
C GLU A 193 -5.48 16.20 5.79
N TYR A 194 -4.52 15.74 6.59
CA TYR A 194 -3.12 16.18 6.45
C TYR A 194 -2.48 15.74 5.13
N LEU A 195 -2.83 14.56 4.61
CA LEU A 195 -2.39 14.13 3.27
C LEU A 195 -2.88 15.06 2.16
N PHE A 196 -4.05 15.66 2.31
CA PHE A 196 -4.56 16.64 1.34
C PHE A 196 -3.77 17.96 1.37
N TRP A 197 -3.09 18.25 2.49
CA TRP A 197 -2.34 19.49 2.64
C TRP A 197 -0.96 19.42 1.99
N GLU A 198 -0.43 18.19 1.83
CA GLU A 198 0.82 17.87 1.16
C GLU A 198 0.85 18.23 -0.33
N ASP A 199 2.06 18.22 -0.89
CA ASP A 199 2.24 18.34 -2.33
C ASP A 199 1.85 17.02 -3.06
N PRO A 200 1.47 17.07 -4.35
CA PRO A 200 0.96 15.90 -5.05
C PRO A 200 1.89 14.68 -5.04
N LYS A 201 3.22 14.87 -5.04
CA LYS A 201 4.17 13.75 -5.01
C LYS A 201 4.22 13.09 -3.65
N SER A 202 4.24 13.90 -2.59
CA SER A 202 4.21 13.40 -1.21
C SER A 202 2.88 12.69 -0.93
N GLN A 203 1.76 13.28 -1.38
CA GLN A 203 0.45 12.66 -1.29
C GLN A 203 0.42 11.29 -1.98
N GLU A 204 0.90 11.18 -3.23
CA GLU A 204 0.95 9.91 -3.97
C GLU A 204 1.77 8.86 -3.21
N LYS A 205 2.96 9.23 -2.73
CA LYS A 205 3.86 8.33 -2.00
C LYS A 205 3.21 7.79 -0.72
N PHE A 206 2.68 8.68 0.12
CA PHE A 206 2.11 8.26 1.41
C PHE A 206 0.77 7.54 1.23
N GLN A 207 -0.07 7.97 0.28
CA GLN A 207 -1.30 7.25 -0.04
C GLN A 207 -1.00 5.84 -0.56
N ALA A 208 0.04 5.68 -1.39
CA ALA A 208 0.47 4.35 -1.84
C ALA A 208 0.93 3.47 -0.67
N SER A 209 1.71 4.02 0.26
CA SER A 209 2.16 3.31 1.47
C SER A 209 0.97 2.88 2.33
N LEU A 210 0.09 3.82 2.69
CA LEU A 210 -1.10 3.53 3.51
C LEU A 210 -2.03 2.53 2.83
N ASN A 211 -2.29 2.68 1.53
CA ASN A 211 -3.12 1.73 0.78
C ASN A 211 -2.50 0.34 0.71
N LEU A 212 -1.17 0.23 0.68
CA LEU A 212 -0.47 -1.05 0.74
C LEU A 212 -0.63 -1.66 2.14
N ALA A 213 -0.35 -0.87 3.17
CA ALA A 213 -0.43 -1.27 4.56
C ALA A 213 -1.86 -1.72 4.95
N GLU A 214 -2.89 -0.97 4.54
CA GLU A 214 -4.30 -1.34 4.74
C GLU A 214 -4.69 -2.61 3.97
N ARG A 215 -4.17 -2.80 2.74
CA ARG A 215 -4.41 -4.04 1.99
C ARG A 215 -3.77 -5.23 2.68
N GLU A 216 -2.54 -5.09 3.16
CA GLU A 216 -1.85 -6.15 3.91
C GLU A 216 -2.59 -6.47 5.22
N LEU A 217 -3.10 -5.45 5.91
CA LEU A 217 -3.91 -5.63 7.10
C LEU A 217 -5.21 -6.38 6.80
N ASN A 218 -5.98 -5.90 5.82
CA ASN A 218 -7.25 -6.51 5.45
C ASN A 218 -7.03 -7.93 4.95
N ALA A 219 -6.00 -8.18 4.14
CA ALA A 219 -5.64 -9.53 3.71
C ALA A 219 -5.20 -10.42 4.89
N SER A 220 -4.48 -9.86 5.86
CA SER A 220 -4.09 -10.57 7.09
C SER A 220 -5.32 -10.98 7.90
N TRP A 221 -6.33 -10.12 7.98
CA TRP A 221 -7.56 -10.37 8.73
C TRP A 221 -8.56 -11.26 7.99
N GLU A 222 -8.84 -10.99 6.71
CA GLU A 222 -9.72 -11.83 5.89
C GLU A 222 -9.21 -13.27 5.83
N ASN A 223 -7.88 -13.46 5.78
CA ASN A 223 -7.25 -14.77 5.74
C ASN A 223 -6.83 -15.30 7.12
N HIS A 224 -7.26 -14.68 8.23
CA HIS A 224 -6.78 -15.06 9.56
C HIS A 224 -7.10 -16.52 9.91
N SER A 225 -8.28 -16.99 9.53
CA SER A 225 -8.75 -18.35 9.70
C SER A 225 -7.87 -19.35 8.95
N ASP A 226 -7.46 -19.01 7.73
CA ASP A 226 -6.64 -19.91 6.91
C ASP A 226 -5.21 -20.01 7.41
N ILE A 227 -4.62 -18.90 7.86
CA ILE A 227 -3.28 -18.94 8.47
C ILE A 227 -3.30 -19.66 9.81
N ILE A 228 -4.32 -19.43 10.66
CA ILE A 228 -4.50 -20.19 11.90
C ILE A 228 -4.61 -21.68 11.59
N LYS A 229 -5.38 -22.08 10.56
CA LYS A 229 -5.45 -23.48 10.12
C LYS A 229 -4.10 -24.03 9.70
N VAL A 230 -3.25 -23.26 9.00
CA VAL A 230 -1.89 -23.71 8.62
C VAL A 230 -1.05 -24.01 9.86
N TYR A 231 -1.02 -23.10 10.83
CA TYR A 231 -0.31 -23.29 12.09
C TYR A 231 -0.85 -24.49 12.88
N LEU A 232 -2.18 -24.60 12.97
CA LEU A 232 -2.81 -25.68 13.73
C LEU A 232 -2.69 -27.05 13.04
N SER A 233 -2.71 -27.10 11.71
CA SER A 233 -2.44 -28.34 10.97
C SER A 233 -1.01 -28.84 11.21
N LYS A 234 -0.05 -27.92 11.32
CA LYS A 234 1.34 -28.23 11.69
C LYS A 234 1.39 -28.75 13.14
N PHE A 235 0.71 -28.08 14.07
CA PHE A 235 0.57 -28.56 15.45
C PHE A 235 0.00 -29.98 15.51
N GLU A 236 -1.11 -30.26 14.84
CA GLU A 236 -1.77 -31.57 14.87
C GLU A 236 -0.82 -32.67 14.39
N LYS A 237 -0.13 -32.43 13.27
CA LYS A 237 0.84 -33.36 12.71
C LYS A 237 1.99 -33.64 13.69
N GLU A 238 2.57 -32.59 14.26
CA GLU A 238 3.68 -32.72 15.20
C GLU A 238 3.25 -33.41 16.50
N ALA A 239 2.08 -33.09 17.04
CA ALA A 239 1.51 -33.75 18.21
C ALA A 239 1.27 -35.26 17.96
N ILE A 240 0.77 -35.62 16.77
CA ILE A 240 0.60 -37.02 16.37
C ILE A 240 1.97 -37.73 16.26
N ASP A 241 3.01 -37.05 15.77
CA ASP A 241 4.36 -37.62 15.69
C ASP A 241 5.00 -37.80 17.08
N LYS A 242 4.72 -36.89 18.04
CA LYS A 242 5.05 -37.10 19.46
C LYS A 242 4.34 -38.32 20.03
N PHE A 243 3.06 -38.50 19.74
CA PHE A 243 2.32 -39.70 20.16
C PHE A 243 2.92 -40.98 19.57
N LYS A 244 3.29 -41.00 18.29
CA LYS A 244 3.97 -42.17 17.67
C LYS A 244 5.27 -42.52 18.38
N SER A 245 6.01 -41.50 18.82
CA SER A 245 7.26 -41.68 19.57
C SER A 245 6.99 -42.26 20.96
N MET A 246 6.02 -41.71 21.68
CA MET A 246 5.56 -42.25 22.97
C MET A 246 5.11 -43.71 22.85
N LYS A 247 4.33 -44.06 21.82
CA LYS A 247 3.85 -45.42 21.56
C LYS A 247 4.99 -46.43 21.42
N LYS A 248 6.10 -46.05 20.76
CA LYS A 248 7.32 -46.87 20.67
C LYS A 248 7.94 -47.11 22.06
N SER A 249 8.02 -46.09 22.90
CA SER A 249 8.55 -46.19 24.27
C SER A 249 7.68 -47.04 25.19
N ILE A 250 6.35 -46.92 25.11
CA ILE A 250 5.38 -47.74 25.87
C ILE A 250 5.57 -49.24 25.58
N SER A 251 5.99 -49.58 24.36
CA SER A 251 6.18 -50.97 23.92
C SER A 251 7.43 -51.65 24.52
N GLN A 252 8.27 -50.90 25.26
CA GLN A 252 9.58 -51.36 25.77
C GLN A 252 9.64 -51.63 27.31
N LYS A 253 8.48 -51.67 28.00
CA LYS A 253 8.21 -52.01 29.44
C LYS A 253 8.32 -50.89 30.50
N ASN A 254 7.34 -50.92 31.42
CA ASN A 254 7.13 -50.29 32.75
C ASN A 254 7.05 -48.76 32.94
N THR A 255 7.28 -47.91 31.94
CA THR A 255 7.18 -46.44 32.09
C THR A 255 5.99 -45.83 31.33
N GLN A 256 4.83 -46.50 31.29
CA GLN A 256 3.70 -46.09 30.43
C GLN A 256 3.11 -44.73 30.84
N ILE A 257 2.93 -44.52 32.15
CA ILE A 257 2.45 -43.26 32.71
C ILE A 257 3.48 -42.16 32.51
N GLU A 258 4.76 -42.41 32.79
CA GLU A 258 5.82 -41.40 32.60
C GLU A 258 6.00 -41.00 31.13
N ALA A 259 5.85 -41.96 30.21
CA ALA A 259 5.89 -41.69 28.77
C ALA A 259 4.68 -40.83 28.34
N TYR A 260 3.50 -41.10 28.90
CA TYR A 260 2.31 -40.30 28.68
C TYR A 260 2.45 -38.88 29.24
N ASP A 261 2.95 -38.74 30.45
CA ASP A 261 3.16 -37.46 31.11
C ASP A 261 4.18 -36.61 30.33
N ARG A 262 5.23 -37.23 29.79
CA ARG A 262 6.16 -36.55 28.89
C ARG A 262 5.49 -36.09 27.59
N PHE A 263 4.71 -36.95 26.96
CA PHE A 263 3.95 -36.62 25.75
C PHE A 263 3.00 -35.43 25.99
N GLU A 264 2.28 -35.45 27.11
CA GLU A 264 1.40 -34.35 27.53
C GLU A 264 2.16 -33.02 27.62
N GLN A 265 3.31 -33.01 28.29
CA GLN A 265 4.15 -31.81 28.40
C GLN A 265 4.67 -31.34 27.04
N GLU A 266 5.07 -32.25 26.15
CA GLU A 266 5.50 -31.90 24.79
C GLU A 266 4.35 -31.27 23.98
N VAL A 267 3.13 -31.80 24.09
CA VAL A 267 1.95 -31.20 23.44
C VAL A 267 1.65 -29.81 23.99
N TYR A 268 1.80 -29.60 25.31
CA TYR A 268 1.61 -28.27 25.92
C TYR A 268 2.62 -27.25 25.45
N GLN A 269 3.89 -27.63 25.33
CA GLN A 269 4.91 -26.75 24.80
C GLN A 269 4.61 -26.40 23.35
N LEU A 270 4.26 -27.40 22.53
CA LEU A 270 3.98 -27.23 21.12
C LEU A 270 2.78 -26.30 20.88
N ILE A 271 1.68 -26.48 21.59
CA ILE A 271 0.50 -25.62 21.41
C ILE A 271 0.77 -24.20 21.91
N SER A 272 1.55 -24.05 22.99
CA SER A 272 1.92 -22.72 23.52
C SER A 272 2.78 -21.94 22.52
N GLN A 273 3.78 -22.61 21.92
CA GLN A 273 4.62 -22.01 20.87
C GLN A 273 3.82 -21.66 19.62
N THR A 274 2.87 -22.53 19.24
CA THR A 274 1.99 -22.29 18.10
C THR A 274 1.12 -21.04 18.33
N ILE A 275 0.50 -20.91 19.50
CA ILE A 275 -0.27 -19.73 19.89
C ILE A 275 0.63 -18.49 19.87
N GLU A 276 1.84 -18.56 20.44
CA GLU A 276 2.78 -17.45 20.46
C GLU A 276 3.15 -16.97 19.05
N SER A 277 3.52 -17.88 18.14
CA SER A 277 3.84 -17.54 16.75
C SER A 277 2.68 -16.84 16.03
N ILE A 278 1.44 -17.32 16.24
CA ILE A 278 0.26 -16.68 15.63
C ILE A 278 0.09 -15.25 16.16
N PHE A 279 0.14 -15.05 17.48
CA PHE A 279 0.00 -13.71 18.07
C PHE A 279 1.15 -12.78 17.67
N ASP A 280 2.37 -13.30 17.55
CA ASP A 280 3.54 -12.53 17.11
C ASP A 280 3.36 -12.00 15.69
N GLU A 281 3.10 -12.90 14.74
CA GLU A 281 2.92 -12.55 13.32
C GLU A 281 1.78 -11.55 13.13
N ARG A 282 0.64 -11.76 13.80
CA ARG A 282 -0.55 -10.89 13.59
C ARG A 282 -0.39 -9.50 14.16
N VAL A 283 0.24 -9.40 15.33
CA VAL A 283 0.44 -8.10 15.96
C VAL A 283 1.57 -7.34 15.27
N GLU A 284 2.59 -8.02 14.76
CA GLU A 284 3.66 -7.38 13.99
C GLU A 284 3.12 -6.61 12.79
N ILE A 285 2.26 -7.23 11.97
CA ILE A 285 1.59 -6.56 10.84
C ILE A 285 0.84 -5.30 11.30
N THR A 286 0.11 -5.41 12.40
CA THR A 286 -0.65 -4.28 12.95
C THR A 286 0.27 -3.13 13.39
N THR A 287 1.42 -3.46 14.01
CA THR A 287 2.38 -2.46 14.48
C THR A 287 3.15 -1.78 13.35
N VAL A 288 3.49 -2.50 12.27
CA VAL A 288 4.18 -1.92 11.10
C VAL A 288 3.35 -0.79 10.49
N ILE A 289 2.03 -0.95 10.40
CA ILE A 289 1.15 0.08 9.84
C ILE A 289 1.11 1.33 10.73
N LEU A 290 1.11 1.13 12.06
CA LEU A 290 1.15 2.24 13.00
C LEU A 290 2.51 2.97 12.93
N ASP A 291 3.60 2.25 12.67
CA ASP A 291 4.91 2.85 12.44
C ASP A 291 4.96 3.67 11.14
N ASP A 292 4.27 3.23 10.07
CA ASP A 292 4.09 4.00 8.84
C ASP A 292 3.31 5.30 9.09
N VAL A 293 2.26 5.24 9.90
CA VAL A 293 1.48 6.42 10.32
C VAL A 293 2.34 7.39 11.13
N LEU A 294 3.16 6.88 12.06
CA LEU A 294 4.12 7.71 12.80
C LEU A 294 5.14 8.37 11.86
N SER A 295 5.68 7.61 10.91
CA SER A 295 6.63 8.12 9.92
C SER A 295 6.03 9.24 9.06
N PHE A 296 4.73 9.17 8.76
CA PHE A 296 4.01 10.26 8.10
C PHE A 296 3.92 11.52 8.98
N TYR A 297 3.57 11.38 10.26
CA TYR A 297 3.53 12.53 11.17
C TYR A 297 4.90 13.15 11.43
N ASP A 298 5.94 12.33 11.57
CA ASP A 298 7.33 12.80 11.72
C ASP A 298 7.76 13.58 10.48
N TYR A 299 7.47 13.05 9.29
CA TYR A 299 7.71 13.75 8.03
C TYR A 299 7.00 15.12 7.99
N LEU A 300 5.74 15.18 8.41
CA LEU A 300 4.97 16.41 8.42
C LEU A 300 5.59 17.46 9.35
N LEU A 301 6.06 17.06 10.54
CA LEU A 301 6.76 17.93 11.47
C LEU A 301 8.10 18.43 10.91
N GLU A 302 8.87 17.56 10.24
CA GLU A 302 10.11 17.94 9.57
C GLU A 302 9.85 19.00 8.49
N GLN A 303 8.78 18.82 7.70
CA GLN A 303 8.39 19.79 6.68
C GLN A 303 7.95 21.12 7.28
N GLN A 304 7.13 21.11 8.35
CA GLN A 304 6.79 22.33 9.08
C GLN A 304 8.04 23.07 9.57
N GLN A 305 8.96 22.35 10.19
CA GLN A 305 10.20 22.94 10.70
C GLN A 305 11.00 23.55 9.56
N ARG A 306 11.14 22.84 8.44
CA ARG A 306 11.87 23.33 7.26
C ARG A 306 11.22 24.58 6.67
N TYR A 307 9.91 24.56 6.43
CA TYR A 307 9.21 25.67 5.80
C TYR A 307 9.12 26.90 6.73
N SER A 308 9.08 26.71 8.04
CA SER A 308 9.13 27.81 9.02
C SER A 308 10.44 28.60 9.01
N GLN A 309 11.51 28.03 8.44
CA GLN A 309 12.81 28.69 8.30
C GLN A 309 12.94 29.48 7.00
N GLU A 310 12.01 29.33 6.06
CA GLU A 310 12.02 30.08 4.81
C GLU A 310 11.65 31.54 5.06
N SER A 311 12.47 32.47 4.55
CA SER A 311 12.18 33.90 4.68
C SER A 311 10.97 34.31 3.81
N PRO A 312 10.20 35.34 4.21
CA PRO A 312 9.13 35.89 3.38
C PRO A 312 9.61 36.29 1.97
N GLU A 313 10.85 36.78 1.87
CA GLU A 313 11.49 37.14 0.60
C GLU A 313 11.71 35.91 -0.30
N MET A 314 12.15 34.78 0.27
CA MET A 314 12.31 33.53 -0.47
C MET A 314 10.96 32.99 -0.97
N ILE A 315 9.95 32.95 -0.09
CA ILE A 315 8.61 32.47 -0.44
C ILE A 315 8.01 33.31 -1.58
N LYS A 316 8.19 34.63 -1.52
CA LYS A 316 7.74 35.54 -2.56
C LYS A 316 8.52 35.34 -3.86
N ALA A 317 9.85 35.21 -3.78
CA ALA A 317 10.69 34.98 -4.96
C ALA A 317 10.35 33.66 -5.67
N GLU A 318 10.06 32.59 -4.93
CA GLU A 318 9.58 31.33 -5.51
C GLU A 318 8.27 31.52 -6.27
N LYS A 319 7.29 32.20 -5.65
CA LYS A 319 6.00 32.49 -6.29
C LYS A 319 6.18 33.32 -7.57
N ASP A 320 6.94 34.41 -7.48
CA ASP A 320 7.19 35.32 -8.60
C ASP A 320 7.91 34.58 -9.74
N TRP A 321 8.81 33.64 -9.43
CA TRP A 321 9.46 32.79 -10.42
C TRP A 321 8.47 31.84 -11.11
N ILE A 322 7.58 31.18 -10.36
CA ILE A 322 6.53 30.30 -10.89
C ILE A 322 5.60 31.09 -11.82
N ASP A 323 5.10 32.24 -11.35
CA ASP A 323 4.20 33.12 -12.11
C ASP A 323 4.89 33.59 -13.41
N THR A 324 6.18 33.97 -13.34
CA THR A 324 6.96 34.37 -14.53
C THR A 324 7.12 33.24 -15.54
N GLN A 325 7.39 32.00 -15.10
CA GLN A 325 7.51 30.87 -16.03
C GLN A 325 6.17 30.54 -16.68
N GLU A 326 5.07 30.60 -15.93
CA GLU A 326 3.73 30.37 -16.46
C GLU A 326 3.37 31.39 -17.55
N ASP A 327 3.65 32.67 -17.33
CA ASP A 327 3.38 33.72 -18.31
C ASP A 327 4.22 33.56 -19.58
N ARG A 328 5.49 33.15 -19.45
CA ARG A 328 6.35 32.83 -20.60
C ARG A 328 5.84 31.63 -21.39
N LEU A 329 5.42 30.57 -20.71
CA LEU A 329 4.85 29.39 -21.36
C LEU A 329 3.54 29.73 -22.08
N LYS A 330 2.67 30.55 -21.48
CA LYS A 330 1.44 31.06 -22.12
C LYS A 330 1.76 31.85 -23.38
N GLN A 331 2.75 32.74 -23.31
CA GLN A 331 3.18 33.51 -24.48
C GLN A 331 3.70 32.60 -25.61
N SER A 332 4.55 31.63 -25.30
CA SER A 332 5.06 30.67 -26.29
C SER A 332 3.95 29.80 -26.88
N SER A 333 3.01 29.34 -26.05
CA SER A 333 1.85 28.56 -26.50
C SER A 333 0.96 29.37 -27.45
N ASN A 334 0.66 30.63 -27.11
CA ASN A 334 -0.11 31.52 -27.98
C ASN A 334 0.57 31.76 -29.32
N GLN A 335 1.88 32.00 -29.34
CA GLN A 335 2.65 32.15 -30.58
C GLN A 335 2.59 30.90 -31.45
N MET A 336 2.63 29.70 -30.87
CA MET A 336 2.53 28.45 -31.61
C MET A 336 1.13 28.24 -32.19
N SER A 337 0.09 28.56 -31.43
CA SER A 337 -1.30 28.50 -31.93
C SER A 337 -1.51 29.44 -33.12
N GLU A 338 -1.01 30.68 -33.03
CA GLU A 338 -1.05 31.62 -34.16
C GLU A 338 -0.31 31.08 -35.40
N MET A 339 0.82 30.38 -35.22
CA MET A 339 1.55 29.78 -36.33
C MET A 339 0.80 28.61 -36.96
N ILE A 340 0.15 27.76 -36.16
CA ILE A 340 -0.71 26.68 -36.66
C ILE A 340 -1.88 27.23 -37.47
N ASP A 341 -2.53 28.29 -36.98
CA ASP A 341 -3.64 28.92 -37.69
C ASP A 341 -3.21 29.45 -39.05
N ILE A 342 -2.01 30.05 -39.13
CA ILE A 342 -1.44 30.48 -40.41
C ILE A 342 -1.19 29.27 -41.32
N CYS A 343 -0.56 28.20 -40.83
CA CYS A 343 -0.35 26.99 -41.63
C CYS A 343 -1.68 26.41 -42.17
N ASN A 344 -2.73 26.37 -41.35
CA ASN A 344 -4.06 25.91 -41.75
C ASN A 344 -4.67 26.78 -42.85
N ILE A 345 -4.51 28.11 -42.77
CA ILE A 345 -4.97 29.04 -43.82
C ILE A 345 -4.19 28.86 -45.12
N LEU A 346 -2.91 28.50 -45.05
CA LEU A 346 -2.05 28.34 -46.23
C LEU A 346 -2.20 26.97 -46.91
N LEU A 347 -2.60 25.94 -46.15
CA LEU A 347 -2.81 24.59 -46.67
C LEU A 347 -4.22 24.37 -47.26
N ASN A 348 -5.21 25.17 -46.82
CA ASN A 348 -6.57 25.22 -47.37
C ASN A 348 -6.69 26.32 -48.42
#